data_AF-S2DUJ9-F1
#
_entry.id   AF-S2DUJ9-F1
#
_cell.length_a   1.000
_cell.length_b   1.000
_cell.length_c   1.000
_cell.angle_alpha   90.00
_cell.angle_beta   90.00
_cell.angle_gamma   90.00
#
_symmetry.space_group_name_H-M   'P 1'
#
loop_
_entity.id
_entity.type
_entity.pdbx_description
1 polymer ?
#
loop_
_entity_poly.entity_id
_entity_poly.type
_entity_poly.pdbx_seq_one_letter_code
_entity_poly.pdbx_strand_id
1 'polypeptide(L)'
;MKALNYISSFLLVSFLFSCVTERGEENSFYLNQIARIQVNTPQQIFFSENIETPINLDVRYFDESNRPLFTNQNIPFELFLTDSLIETPVLDLSRPGNYQLRAAFPTRERTFSNGVDIQVVGPEYIQEIRLDFSNETRNRFAVAENNTMDFTVQVFGPEGEITGLEEQIFRNLELQLGNQSFDRLENITIREVGSLDVKAKIFGVESNSLKIESRENVIYPIKEMPIIFHVFSNGPNINEAQMNSEITKLNANFANATRTSFRSNVNAVNGYFRFRLADRDPEGNPIPTVGYNRIEVSSEFSDDSPEYLQTKFDEMWDPNRYINVFIENIGFAAGFAYLPTLSNPAVPGLQVNSNPEPTINYPYSISLDYRFAIEQSNPNPYVLGHEMGHYLGLYHTFQNCGPGDYVDDTKAHSIDNLNPAQVFNNSRRSCLGENFISTNFMDYVRDVDHFTFDQRERMNAVYENGLFIPRQENQSARMLPAQKGTLDRSIEPIICEF
;
A
#
# COMPACT_ATOMS: atom_id res chain seq x y z
N MET A 1 -65.11 -15.01 65.98
CA MET A 1 -63.74 -15.42 66.37
C MET A 1 -62.89 -14.16 66.34
N LYS A 2 -62.57 -13.53 67.48
CA LYS A 2 -61.32 -13.72 68.26
C LYS A 2 -60.09 -13.75 67.33
N ALA A 3 -59.05 -12.91 67.42
CA ALA A 3 -58.54 -12.11 68.54
C ALA A 3 -57.44 -11.11 68.09
N LEU A 4 -57.32 -10.02 68.86
CA LEU A 4 -56.13 -9.25 69.31
C LEU A 4 -54.95 -8.97 68.35
N ASN A 5 -54.59 -7.67 68.20
CA ASN A 5 -53.54 -7.08 69.05
C ASN A 5 -53.57 -5.53 69.04
N TYR A 6 -53.12 -4.97 70.16
CA TYR A 6 -53.35 -3.62 70.69
C TYR A 6 -52.02 -2.83 70.75
N ILE A 7 -52.10 -1.52 70.49
CA ILE A 7 -51.46 -0.37 71.21
C ILE A 7 -49.93 -0.07 71.13
N SER A 8 -49.66 1.15 70.63
CA SER A 8 -48.74 2.25 71.08
C SER A 8 -47.23 2.08 71.18
N SER A 9 -46.50 3.03 70.56
CA SER A 9 -45.42 3.86 71.17
C SER A 9 -45.07 5.03 70.20
N PHE A 10 -45.36 6.29 70.55
CA PHE A 10 -44.53 7.29 71.23
C PHE A 10 -43.40 7.94 70.39
N LEU A 11 -43.51 9.28 70.30
CA LEU A 11 -42.54 10.35 69.99
C LEU A 11 -41.09 9.96 69.61
N LEU A 12 -40.56 10.62 68.56
CA LEU A 12 -39.50 11.62 68.74
C LEU A 12 -39.34 12.52 67.50
N VAL A 13 -39.48 13.83 67.70
CA VAL A 13 -38.87 14.86 66.85
C VAL A 13 -37.36 14.78 67.09
N SER A 14 -36.59 14.44 66.06
CA SER A 14 -35.14 14.62 66.08
C SER A 14 -34.73 15.48 64.89
N PHE A 15 -34.40 16.73 65.21
CA PHE A 15 -33.41 17.51 64.48
C PHE A 15 -32.16 16.65 64.25
N LEU A 16 -31.76 16.47 63.00
CA LEU A 16 -30.39 16.15 62.63
C LEU A 16 -29.89 17.27 61.73
N PHE A 17 -29.48 18.35 62.37
CA PHE A 17 -28.26 19.04 61.94
C PHE A 17 -27.08 18.05 62.06
N SER A 18 -26.07 18.25 61.22
CA SER A 18 -24.74 17.63 61.25
C SER A 18 -24.53 16.41 60.34
N CYS A 19 -24.18 16.67 59.09
CA CYS A 19 -22.85 16.37 58.54
C CYS A 19 -22.73 16.93 57.11
N VAL A 20 -22.61 18.26 57.00
CA VAL A 20 -22.23 18.98 55.76
C VAL A 20 -20.92 19.74 55.97
N THR A 21 -20.18 19.48 57.06
CA THR A 21 -19.04 20.31 57.46
C THR A 21 -17.66 19.72 57.20
N GLU A 22 -17.51 18.42 56.92
CA GLU A 22 -16.16 17.85 56.71
C GLU A 22 -15.65 17.91 55.26
N ARG A 23 -16.53 17.94 54.24
CA ARG A 23 -16.10 18.17 52.84
C ARG A 23 -15.77 19.63 52.52
N GLY A 24 -16.31 20.57 53.30
CA GLY A 24 -16.09 22.02 53.11
C GLY A 24 -14.72 22.48 53.61
N GLU A 25 -14.19 21.88 54.69
CA GLU A 25 -12.90 22.25 55.26
C GLU A 25 -11.71 21.69 54.48
N GLU A 26 -11.79 20.45 53.96
CA GLU A 26 -10.74 19.90 53.07
C GLU A 26 -10.65 20.70 51.77
N ASN A 27 -11.79 20.98 51.09
CA ASN A 27 -11.81 21.82 49.90
C ASN A 27 -11.27 23.24 50.18
N SER A 28 -11.57 23.81 51.35
CA SER A 28 -11.05 25.12 51.77
C SER A 28 -9.53 25.15 51.89
N PHE A 29 -8.89 24.10 52.41
CA PHE A 29 -7.43 24.06 52.53
C PHE A 29 -6.73 24.01 51.16
N TYR A 30 -7.23 23.18 50.23
CA TYR A 30 -6.68 23.10 48.88
C TYR A 30 -6.95 24.36 48.05
N LEU A 31 -8.16 24.94 48.16
CA LEU A 31 -8.52 26.21 47.50
C LEU A 31 -7.60 27.37 47.92
N ASN A 32 -7.12 27.37 49.17
CA ASN A 32 -6.19 28.39 49.66
C ASN A 32 -4.75 28.25 49.12
N GLN A 33 -4.40 27.12 48.48
CA GLN A 33 -3.08 26.91 47.87
C GLN A 33 -3.05 27.33 46.41
N ILE A 34 -4.21 27.56 45.78
CA ILE A 34 -4.31 27.91 44.37
C ILE A 34 -4.06 29.41 44.21
N ALA A 35 -2.91 29.76 43.63
CA ALA A 35 -2.57 31.15 43.31
C ALA A 35 -2.88 31.52 41.86
N ARG A 36 -2.83 30.55 40.95
CA ARG A 36 -3.11 30.75 39.52
C ARG A 36 -3.85 29.54 38.95
N ILE A 37 -4.84 29.83 38.11
CA ILE A 37 -5.57 28.81 37.36
C ILE A 37 -5.36 29.04 35.87
N GLN A 38 -5.15 27.95 35.13
CA GLN A 38 -5.02 27.98 33.69
C GLN A 38 -6.10 27.11 33.05
N VAL A 39 -6.85 27.69 32.12
CA VAL A 39 -7.75 26.98 31.21
C VAL A 39 -7.10 26.97 29.85
N ASN A 40 -7.05 25.79 29.24
CA ASN A 40 -6.64 25.64 27.85
C ASN A 40 -7.73 24.86 27.12
N THR A 41 -7.90 25.14 25.83
CA THR A 41 -8.60 24.24 24.92
C THR A 41 -7.67 23.95 23.73
N PRO A 42 -7.59 22.70 23.27
CA PRO A 42 -6.77 22.37 22.11
C PRO A 42 -7.33 22.98 20.83
N GLN A 43 -8.63 23.29 20.78
CA GLN A 43 -9.30 23.82 19.59
C GLN A 43 -9.81 25.23 19.84
N GLN A 44 -9.31 26.19 19.07
CA GLN A 44 -9.66 27.62 19.20
C GLN A 44 -10.39 28.17 17.97
N ILE A 45 -10.45 27.41 16.87
CA ILE A 45 -11.15 27.80 15.65
C ILE A 45 -12.22 26.76 15.37
N PHE A 46 -13.42 27.19 14.98
CA PHE A 46 -14.54 26.34 14.58
C PHE A 46 -15.19 26.95 13.33
N PHE A 47 -15.68 26.12 12.40
CA PHE A 47 -16.51 26.62 11.32
C PHE A 47 -17.94 26.81 11.77
N SER A 48 -18.62 27.80 11.18
CA SER A 48 -20.01 28.07 11.47
C SER A 48 -20.91 26.96 10.94
N GLU A 49 -21.72 26.37 11.82
CA GLU A 49 -22.64 25.27 11.52
C GLU A 49 -23.91 25.43 12.37
N ASN A 50 -25.05 24.91 11.92
CA ASN A 50 -26.30 24.96 12.72
C ASN A 50 -26.34 23.86 13.81
N ILE A 51 -25.29 23.78 14.63
CA ILE A 51 -25.13 22.81 15.70
C ILE A 51 -24.47 23.45 16.93
N GLU A 52 -24.63 22.80 18.06
CA GLU A 52 -23.87 23.08 19.28
C GLU A 52 -22.75 22.04 19.43
N THR A 53 -21.55 22.46 19.83
CA THR A 53 -20.41 21.57 20.05
C THR A 53 -19.84 21.73 21.45
N PRO A 54 -19.46 20.65 22.15
CA PRO A 54 -18.73 20.76 23.40
C PRO A 54 -17.34 21.36 23.17
N ILE A 55 -16.89 22.17 24.12
CA ILE A 55 -15.54 22.71 24.21
C ILE A 55 -14.76 21.81 25.17
N ASN A 56 -13.73 21.15 24.67
CA ASN A 56 -12.82 20.37 25.51
C ASN A 56 -11.91 21.29 26.32
N LEU A 57 -11.93 21.14 27.64
CA LEU A 57 -11.19 21.99 28.57
C LEU A 57 -10.14 21.20 29.34
N ASP A 58 -8.91 21.71 29.33
CA ASP A 58 -7.84 21.31 30.25
C ASP A 58 -7.68 22.40 31.30
N VAL A 59 -7.97 22.06 32.56
CA VAL A 59 -7.90 22.98 33.70
C VAL A 59 -6.74 22.58 34.59
N ARG A 60 -5.82 23.51 34.81
CA ARG A 60 -4.64 23.31 35.66
C ARG A 60 -4.56 24.35 36.77
N TYR A 61 -4.12 23.90 37.93
CA TYR A 61 -3.99 24.70 39.13
C TYR A 61 -2.52 24.85 39.50
N PHE A 62 -2.12 26.02 39.95
CA PHE A 62 -0.74 26.33 40.32
C PHE A 62 -0.68 27.02 41.68
N ASP A 63 0.36 26.70 42.46
CA ASP A 63 0.67 27.39 43.71
C ASP A 63 1.33 28.76 43.48
N GLU A 64 1.60 29.50 44.57
CA GLU A 64 2.28 30.81 44.51
C GLU A 64 3.69 30.74 43.89
N SER A 65 4.33 29.56 43.94
CA SER A 65 5.63 29.31 43.30
C SER A 65 5.50 28.81 41.85
N ASN A 66 4.29 28.89 41.27
CA ASN A 66 3.95 28.44 39.92
C ASN A 66 4.20 26.94 39.68
N ARG A 67 4.16 26.12 40.73
CA ARG A 67 4.25 24.66 40.63
C ARG A 67 2.85 24.09 40.40
N PRO A 68 2.69 23.10 39.49
CA PRO A 68 1.40 22.47 39.26
C PRO A 68 0.94 21.72 40.51
N LEU A 69 -0.29 22.02 40.94
CA LEU A 69 -0.96 21.31 42.03
C LEU A 69 -1.63 20.07 41.45
N PHE A 70 -1.06 18.89 41.71
CA PHE A 70 -1.70 17.61 41.36
C PHE A 70 -2.88 17.38 42.29
N THR A 71 -4.09 17.67 41.81
CA THR A 71 -5.30 17.33 42.57
C THR A 71 -6.22 16.48 41.72
N ASN A 72 -6.45 15.23 42.14
CA ASN A 72 -7.56 14.38 41.69
C ASN A 72 -8.93 14.91 42.19
N GLN A 73 -9.05 16.23 42.40
CA GLN A 73 -10.24 16.85 42.98
C GLN A 73 -10.96 17.67 41.91
N ASN A 74 -12.26 17.40 41.76
CA ASN A 74 -13.13 18.13 40.87
C ASN A 74 -13.58 19.43 41.57
N ILE A 75 -12.79 20.50 41.43
CA ILE A 75 -13.13 21.81 41.97
C ILE A 75 -14.22 22.43 41.08
N PRO A 76 -15.41 22.79 41.63
CA PRO A 76 -16.45 23.42 40.83
C PRO A 76 -16.00 24.82 40.38
N PHE A 77 -16.35 25.19 39.15
CA PHE A 77 -16.10 26.50 38.58
C PHE A 77 -17.28 26.96 37.72
N GLU A 78 -17.41 28.27 37.60
CA GLU A 78 -18.36 28.92 36.69
C GLU A 78 -17.65 29.21 35.37
N LEU A 79 -18.26 28.86 34.24
CA LEU A 79 -17.72 29.15 32.92
C LEU A 79 -18.35 30.40 32.33
N PHE A 80 -17.52 31.25 31.76
CA PHE A 80 -17.92 32.45 31.05
C PHE A 80 -17.47 32.33 29.61
N LEU A 81 -18.42 32.47 28.68
CA LEU A 81 -18.12 32.66 27.27
C LEU A 81 -18.38 34.12 26.93
N THR A 82 -17.30 34.86 26.69
CA THR A 82 -17.28 36.31 26.63
C THR A 82 -17.81 36.86 27.97
N ASP A 83 -18.97 37.53 27.98
CA ASP A 83 -19.56 38.12 29.18
C ASP A 83 -20.73 37.28 29.76
N SER A 84 -21.06 36.15 29.13
CA SER A 84 -22.20 35.32 29.51
C SER A 84 -21.78 34.10 30.32
N LEU A 85 -22.41 33.91 31.48
CA LEU A 85 -22.31 32.68 32.26
C LEU A 85 -22.95 31.53 31.48
N ILE A 86 -22.21 30.43 31.29
CA ILE A 86 -22.68 29.20 30.64
C ILE A 86 -22.68 28.04 31.64
N GLU A 87 -23.74 27.24 31.62
CA GLU A 87 -23.90 26.09 32.54
C GLU A 87 -23.05 24.89 32.10
N THR A 88 -22.82 24.76 30.80
CA THR A 88 -22.01 23.70 30.18
C THR A 88 -21.02 24.33 29.20
N PRO A 89 -19.82 23.74 29.01
CA PRO A 89 -18.83 24.22 28.03
C PRO A 89 -19.29 23.87 26.62
N VAL A 90 -20.36 24.48 26.13
CA VAL A 90 -20.93 24.25 24.81
C VAL A 90 -20.89 25.54 24.01
N LEU A 91 -20.47 25.44 22.75
CA LEU A 91 -20.38 26.54 21.79
C LEU A 91 -21.46 26.40 20.73
N ASP A 92 -22.28 27.43 20.56
CA ASP A 92 -23.26 27.55 19.46
C ASP A 92 -22.53 27.98 18.17
N LEU A 93 -22.33 27.04 17.25
CA LEU A 93 -21.63 27.30 15.99
C LEU A 93 -22.51 28.07 14.98
N SER A 94 -23.80 28.28 15.26
CA SER A 94 -24.68 29.04 14.35
C SER A 94 -24.42 30.54 14.39
N ARG A 95 -23.57 30.98 15.33
CA ARG A 95 -23.21 32.37 15.57
C ARG A 95 -21.73 32.60 15.29
N PRO A 96 -21.35 32.98 14.06
CA PRO A 96 -19.99 33.42 13.77
C PRO A 96 -19.58 34.58 14.69
N GLY A 97 -18.33 34.58 15.14
CA GLY A 97 -17.81 35.62 16.02
C GLY A 97 -16.59 35.19 16.82
N ASN A 98 -16.04 36.17 17.54
CA ASN A 98 -14.96 35.96 18.50
C ASN A 98 -15.56 35.82 19.90
N TYR A 99 -15.14 34.78 20.59
CA TYR A 99 -15.55 34.44 21.94
C TYR A 99 -14.33 34.39 22.84
N GLN A 100 -14.50 34.71 24.11
CA GLN A 100 -13.43 34.58 25.08
C GLN A 100 -13.86 33.68 26.24
N LEU A 101 -13.27 32.50 26.32
CA LEU A 101 -13.58 31.53 27.37
C LEU A 101 -12.73 31.80 28.62
N ARG A 102 -13.39 31.92 29.77
CA ARG A 102 -12.77 32.07 31.09
C ARG A 102 -13.53 31.23 32.12
N ALA A 103 -12.82 30.74 33.13
CA ALA A 103 -13.45 30.09 34.28
C ALA A 103 -13.23 30.92 35.54
N ALA A 104 -14.28 31.09 36.34
CA ALA A 104 -14.23 31.71 37.65
C ALA A 104 -14.34 30.64 38.74
N PHE A 105 -13.41 30.66 39.67
CA PHE A 105 -13.32 29.65 40.72
C PHE A 105 -13.74 30.25 42.07
N PRO A 106 -14.39 29.46 42.94
CA PRO A 106 -14.86 29.91 44.25
C PRO A 106 -13.72 29.98 45.26
N THR A 107 -12.68 30.76 44.98
CA THR A 107 -11.63 31.13 45.93
C THR A 107 -12.10 32.30 46.81
N ARG A 108 -11.37 32.63 47.88
CA ARG A 108 -11.72 33.74 48.80
C ARG A 108 -11.96 35.08 48.11
N GLU A 109 -11.24 35.35 47.02
CA GLU A 109 -11.32 36.60 46.27
C GLU A 109 -11.98 36.45 44.88
N ARG A 110 -12.53 35.28 44.56
CA ARG A 110 -13.04 34.90 43.23
C ARG A 110 -12.00 35.14 42.12
N THR A 111 -11.14 34.15 41.92
CA THR A 111 -10.07 34.20 40.93
C THR A 111 -10.56 33.75 39.55
N PHE A 112 -10.19 34.49 38.51
CA PHE A 112 -10.41 34.10 37.11
C PHE A 112 -9.18 33.38 36.54
N SER A 113 -9.42 32.43 35.63
CA SER A 113 -8.37 31.86 34.79
C SER A 113 -7.85 32.89 33.77
N ASN A 114 -6.83 32.51 32.99
CA ASN A 114 -6.57 33.17 31.71
C ASN A 114 -7.81 33.14 30.80
N GLY A 115 -7.87 34.08 29.85
CA GLY A 115 -8.76 33.98 28.71
C GLY A 115 -8.20 33.02 27.66
N VAL A 116 -9.10 32.28 27.01
CA VAL A 116 -8.81 31.56 25.78
C VAL A 116 -9.71 32.12 24.70
N ASP A 117 -9.11 32.67 23.65
CA ASP A 117 -9.86 33.21 22.53
C ASP A 117 -10.31 32.05 21.63
N ILE A 118 -11.58 32.08 21.24
CA ILE A 118 -12.22 31.09 20.38
C ILE A 118 -12.89 31.85 19.23
N GLN A 119 -12.72 31.38 18.00
CA GLN A 119 -13.35 31.96 16.82
C GLN A 119 -14.30 30.96 16.18
N VAL A 120 -15.53 31.40 15.91
CA VAL A 120 -16.45 30.72 14.99
C VAL A 120 -16.42 31.49 13.68
N VAL A 121 -15.89 30.87 12.64
CA VAL A 121 -15.61 31.51 11.35
C VAL A 121 -16.47 30.92 10.24
N GLY A 122 -16.82 31.74 9.24
CA GLY A 122 -17.54 31.24 8.07
C GLY A 122 -16.61 30.54 7.07
N PRO A 123 -17.17 29.99 5.97
CA PRO A 123 -16.41 29.34 4.90
C PRO A 123 -15.34 30.23 4.26
N GLU A 124 -15.50 31.55 4.33
CA GLU A 124 -14.53 32.54 3.83
C GLU A 124 -13.16 32.50 4.55
N TYR A 125 -13.07 31.81 5.69
CA TYR A 125 -11.81 31.57 6.37
C TYR A 125 -10.94 30.52 5.66
N ILE A 126 -11.55 29.64 4.85
CA ILE A 126 -10.83 28.65 4.05
C ILE A 126 -10.19 29.36 2.86
N GLN A 127 -8.86 29.37 2.82
CA GLN A 127 -8.08 29.96 1.73
C GLN A 127 -7.71 28.94 0.66
N GLU A 128 -7.48 27.68 1.07
CA GLU A 128 -7.08 26.61 0.16
C GLU A 128 -7.55 25.26 0.71
N ILE A 129 -7.99 24.38 -0.19
CA ILE A 129 -8.17 22.96 0.10
C ILE A 129 -7.23 22.18 -0.82
N ARG A 130 -6.33 21.40 -0.23
CA ARG A 130 -5.45 20.49 -0.96
C ARG A 130 -6.02 19.09 -0.92
N LEU A 131 -6.50 18.64 -2.07
CA LEU A 131 -6.84 17.25 -2.34
C LEU A 131 -5.62 16.54 -2.91
N ASP A 132 -5.31 15.37 -2.36
CA ASP A 132 -4.26 14.48 -2.86
C ASP A 132 -4.73 13.02 -2.77
N PHE A 133 -4.04 12.12 -3.45
CA PHE A 133 -4.25 10.68 -3.30
C PHE A 133 -3.64 10.20 -1.97
N SER A 134 -4.30 9.26 -1.30
CA SER A 134 -3.70 8.55 -0.17
C SER A 134 -2.48 7.75 -0.63
N ASN A 135 -1.40 7.73 0.15
CA ASN A 135 -0.17 7.01 -0.17
C ASN A 135 -0.40 5.51 -0.44
N GLU A 136 -1.40 4.90 0.20
CA GLU A 136 -1.71 3.47 0.03
C GLU A 136 -2.29 3.13 -1.34
N THR A 137 -3.01 4.06 -1.97
CA THR A 137 -3.70 3.82 -3.25
C THR A 137 -3.26 4.79 -4.36
N ARG A 138 -2.23 5.60 -4.10
CA ARG A 138 -1.76 6.66 -5.00
C ARG A 138 -1.44 6.12 -6.38
N ASN A 139 -2.30 6.43 -7.35
CA ASN A 139 -2.04 6.19 -8.76
C ASN A 139 -2.88 7.15 -9.61
N ARG A 140 -2.35 7.57 -10.76
CA ARG A 140 -3.10 8.38 -11.74
C ARG A 140 -3.86 7.52 -12.75
N PHE A 141 -3.65 6.21 -12.73
CA PHE A 141 -4.33 5.24 -13.55
C PHE A 141 -5.18 4.33 -12.67
N ALA A 142 -6.29 3.85 -13.23
CA ALA A 142 -7.12 2.85 -12.61
C ALA A 142 -7.77 1.94 -13.65
N VAL A 143 -8.20 0.76 -13.19
CA VAL A 143 -9.09 -0.11 -13.95
C VAL A 143 -10.49 0.02 -13.35
N ALA A 144 -11.46 0.36 -14.20
CA ALA A 144 -12.84 0.56 -13.78
C ALA A 144 -13.40 -0.72 -13.13
N GLU A 145 -14.16 -0.52 -12.06
CA GLU A 145 -14.81 -1.55 -11.23
C GLU A 145 -13.86 -2.57 -10.56
N ASN A 146 -12.54 -2.40 -10.67
CA ASN A 146 -11.58 -3.40 -10.21
C ASN A 146 -11.31 -3.34 -8.70
N ASN A 147 -10.91 -2.17 -8.20
CA ASN A 147 -10.58 -1.91 -6.80
C ASN A 147 -10.95 -0.47 -6.43
N THR A 148 -10.63 -0.05 -5.19
CA THR A 148 -10.99 1.25 -4.65
C THR A 148 -9.78 2.14 -4.38
N MET A 149 -9.96 3.44 -4.57
CA MET A 149 -8.98 4.48 -4.24
C MET A 149 -9.38 5.24 -2.97
N ASP A 150 -8.37 5.82 -2.34
CA ASP A 150 -8.52 6.72 -1.20
C ASP A 150 -7.84 8.06 -1.48
N PHE A 151 -8.38 9.09 -0.87
CA PHE A 151 -7.91 10.46 -1.00
C PHE A 151 -7.64 11.06 0.37
N THR A 152 -6.90 12.16 0.39
CA THR A 152 -6.64 12.97 1.58
C THR A 152 -6.96 14.42 1.27
N VAL A 153 -7.52 15.13 2.25
CA VAL A 153 -7.74 16.57 2.16
C VAL A 153 -6.99 17.27 3.29
N GLN A 154 -6.40 18.41 2.98
CA GLN A 154 -5.87 19.36 3.95
C GLN A 154 -6.54 20.71 3.71
N VAL A 155 -7.01 21.34 4.77
CA VAL A 155 -7.71 22.63 4.71
C VAL A 155 -6.80 23.69 5.29
N PHE A 156 -6.61 24.80 4.57
CA PHE A 156 -5.73 25.89 4.99
C PHE A 156 -6.53 27.16 5.20
N GLY A 157 -6.24 27.83 6.32
CA GLY A 157 -6.70 29.18 6.63
C GLY A 157 -5.53 30.19 6.62
N PRO A 158 -5.76 31.43 7.10
CA PRO A 158 -4.76 32.49 7.13
C PRO A 158 -3.48 32.16 7.93
N GLU A 159 -3.59 31.27 8.92
CA GLU A 159 -2.48 30.88 9.81
C GLU A 159 -1.80 29.56 9.42
N GLY A 160 -2.22 28.93 8.31
CA GLY A 160 -1.70 27.64 7.86
C GLY A 160 -2.76 26.54 7.85
N GLU A 161 -2.31 25.28 7.99
CA GLU A 161 -3.20 24.11 8.00
C GLU A 161 -4.12 24.13 9.23
N ILE A 162 -5.41 23.91 8.98
CA ILE A 162 -6.45 23.82 10.01
C ILE A 162 -6.53 22.35 10.44
N THR A 163 -6.01 22.06 11.62
CA THR A 163 -6.05 20.73 12.26
C THR A 163 -7.05 20.70 13.40
N GLY A 164 -7.51 19.51 13.83
CA GLY A 164 -8.41 19.33 14.98
C GLY A 164 -9.89 19.60 14.67
N LEU A 165 -10.21 19.87 13.40
CA LEU A 165 -11.57 20.05 12.88
C LEU A 165 -12.00 18.94 11.92
N GLU A 166 -11.37 17.76 12.00
CA GLU A 166 -11.59 16.65 11.08
C GLU A 166 -13.08 16.26 11.02
N GLU A 167 -13.77 16.24 12.15
CA GLU A 167 -15.21 15.94 12.18
C GLU A 167 -16.07 16.98 11.43
N GLN A 168 -15.77 18.28 11.57
CA GLN A 168 -16.50 19.33 10.85
C GLN A 168 -16.21 19.27 9.35
N ILE A 169 -14.94 19.04 9.01
CA ILE A 169 -14.46 18.90 7.65
C ILE A 169 -15.17 17.73 6.97
N PHE A 170 -15.20 16.55 7.60
CA PHE A 170 -15.83 15.36 7.03
C PHE A 170 -17.36 15.48 6.93
N ARG A 171 -18.04 16.13 7.88
CA ARG A 171 -19.49 16.39 7.76
C ARG A 171 -19.85 17.27 6.57
N ASN A 172 -18.94 18.15 6.15
CA ASN A 172 -19.17 19.12 5.08
C ASN A 172 -18.39 18.79 3.80
N LEU A 173 -17.87 17.57 3.69
CA LEU A 173 -17.11 17.09 2.55
C LEU A 173 -18.06 16.60 1.44
N GLU A 174 -17.77 17.04 0.22
CA GLU A 174 -18.27 16.46 -1.02
C GLU A 174 -17.08 16.16 -1.94
N LEU A 175 -16.84 14.89 -2.24
CA LEU A 175 -15.86 14.44 -3.22
C LEU A 175 -16.57 14.11 -4.53
N GLN A 176 -16.24 14.84 -5.58
CA GLN A 176 -16.70 14.57 -6.94
C GLN A 176 -15.61 13.83 -7.72
N LEU A 177 -15.97 12.70 -8.34
CA LEU A 177 -15.12 11.93 -9.25
C LEU A 177 -15.90 11.67 -10.53
N GLY A 178 -15.55 12.35 -11.62
CA GLY A 178 -16.35 12.30 -12.85
C GLY A 178 -17.81 12.69 -12.59
N ASN A 179 -18.74 11.78 -12.87
CA ASN A 179 -20.17 11.95 -12.60
C ASN A 179 -20.61 11.38 -11.24
N GLN A 180 -19.69 10.81 -10.47
CA GLN A 180 -19.95 10.26 -9.14
C GLN A 180 -19.69 11.31 -8.05
N SER A 181 -20.51 11.29 -7.00
CA SER A 181 -20.34 12.13 -5.82
C SER A 181 -20.35 11.26 -4.55
N PHE A 182 -19.48 11.59 -3.61
CA PHE A 182 -19.25 10.87 -2.37
C PHE A 182 -19.11 11.84 -1.19
N ASP A 183 -19.56 11.43 -0.02
CA ASP A 183 -19.42 12.14 1.26
C ASP A 183 -18.25 11.58 2.11
N ARG A 184 -17.31 10.91 1.45
CA ARG A 184 -16.16 10.24 2.07
C ARG A 184 -14.95 10.30 1.15
N LEU A 185 -13.76 10.06 1.72
CA LEU A 185 -12.50 10.00 0.96
C LEU A 185 -11.96 8.58 0.78
N GLU A 186 -12.56 7.60 1.45
CA GLU A 186 -12.07 6.23 1.47
C GLU A 186 -13.01 5.28 0.72
N ASN A 187 -12.44 4.22 0.18
CA ASN A 187 -13.15 3.14 -0.50
C ASN A 187 -14.00 3.67 -1.66
N ILE A 188 -13.37 4.49 -2.51
CA ILE A 188 -13.97 5.09 -3.69
C ILE A 188 -13.78 4.15 -4.87
N THR A 189 -14.86 3.55 -5.35
CA THR A 189 -14.85 2.73 -6.56
C THR A 189 -14.90 3.62 -7.79
N ILE A 190 -14.00 3.39 -8.75
CA ILE A 190 -14.02 4.08 -10.04
C ILE A 190 -14.87 3.28 -11.01
N ARG A 191 -16.03 3.80 -11.44
CA ARG A 191 -16.95 3.10 -12.34
C ARG A 191 -16.86 3.55 -13.79
N GLU A 192 -16.39 4.77 -14.02
CA GLU A 192 -16.34 5.38 -15.34
C GLU A 192 -14.99 5.11 -16.00
N VAL A 193 -14.99 5.00 -17.33
CA VAL A 193 -13.79 4.86 -18.16
C VAL A 193 -13.50 6.20 -18.83
N GLY A 194 -12.22 6.54 -18.96
CA GLY A 194 -11.74 7.78 -19.56
C GLY A 194 -10.94 8.63 -18.58
N SER A 195 -10.65 9.87 -19.00
CA SER A 195 -9.97 10.87 -18.18
C SER A 195 -10.98 11.53 -17.24
N LEU A 196 -10.84 11.28 -15.94
CA LEU A 196 -11.76 11.72 -14.89
C LEU A 196 -11.08 12.76 -14.01
N ASP A 197 -11.76 13.88 -13.76
CA ASP A 197 -11.35 14.85 -12.76
C ASP A 197 -11.89 14.43 -11.39
N VAL A 198 -11.06 14.62 -10.35
CA VAL A 198 -11.44 14.47 -8.95
C VAL A 198 -11.28 15.81 -8.24
N LYS A 199 -12.33 16.25 -7.56
CA LYS A 199 -12.32 17.46 -6.72
C LYS A 199 -13.02 17.20 -5.40
N ALA A 200 -12.55 17.82 -4.33
CA ALA A 200 -13.25 17.90 -3.07
C ALA A 200 -13.84 19.29 -2.90
N LYS A 201 -14.92 19.37 -2.15
CA LYS A 201 -15.57 20.60 -1.72
C LYS A 201 -15.86 20.51 -0.24
N ILE A 202 -15.41 21.49 0.52
CA ILE A 202 -15.60 21.56 1.98
C ILE A 202 -16.18 22.93 2.28
N PHE A 203 -17.33 22.98 2.96
CA PHE A 203 -18.07 24.23 3.22
C PHE A 203 -18.35 25.08 1.97
N GLY A 204 -18.47 24.45 0.80
CA GLY A 204 -18.71 25.18 -0.44
C GLY A 204 -17.45 25.60 -1.21
N VAL A 205 -16.26 25.50 -0.60
CA VAL A 205 -14.98 25.87 -1.23
C VAL A 205 -14.40 24.65 -1.97
N GLU A 206 -13.95 24.83 -3.21
CA GLU A 206 -13.36 23.75 -4.03
C GLU A 206 -11.86 23.55 -3.75
N SER A 207 -11.40 22.31 -3.86
CA SER A 207 -9.98 21.94 -3.86
C SER A 207 -9.31 22.13 -5.23
N ASN A 208 -8.00 21.90 -5.30
CA ASN A 208 -7.33 21.55 -6.55
C ASN A 208 -7.98 20.29 -7.18
N SER A 209 -7.73 20.10 -8.48
CA SER A 209 -8.23 18.93 -9.23
C SER A 209 -7.13 17.91 -9.42
N LEU A 210 -7.44 16.65 -9.11
CA LEU A 210 -6.61 15.49 -9.50
C LEU A 210 -7.17 14.88 -10.79
N LYS A 211 -6.33 14.16 -11.53
CA LYS A 211 -6.73 13.44 -12.74
C LYS A 211 -6.51 11.94 -12.58
N ILE A 212 -7.49 11.17 -13.03
CA ILE A 212 -7.43 9.72 -13.11
C ILE A 212 -7.73 9.28 -14.54
N GLU A 213 -6.81 8.55 -15.14
CA GLU A 213 -6.98 7.85 -16.41
C GLU A 213 -7.53 6.44 -16.13
N SER A 214 -8.85 6.32 -16.16
CA SER A 214 -9.56 5.08 -15.90
C SER A 214 -9.76 4.27 -17.19
N ARG A 215 -9.58 2.96 -17.11
CA ARG A 215 -9.60 2.06 -18.27
C ARG A 215 -10.53 0.88 -18.05
N GLU A 216 -11.11 0.37 -19.13
CA GLU A 216 -11.88 -0.87 -19.08
C GLU A 216 -10.94 -2.06 -18.88
N ASN A 217 -11.33 -3.03 -18.06
CA ASN A 217 -10.58 -4.28 -17.96
C ASN A 217 -10.77 -5.12 -19.22
N VAL A 218 -9.68 -5.61 -19.78
CA VAL A 218 -9.70 -6.49 -20.97
C VAL A 218 -9.53 -7.93 -20.53
N ILE A 219 -10.42 -8.80 -21.02
CA ILE A 219 -10.33 -10.25 -20.81
C ILE A 219 -9.59 -10.88 -21.99
N TYR A 220 -8.49 -11.57 -21.70
CA TYR A 220 -7.71 -12.29 -22.70
C TYR A 220 -7.95 -13.81 -22.65
N PRO A 221 -7.75 -14.53 -23.77
CA PRO A 221 -7.62 -15.99 -23.72
C PRO A 221 -6.38 -16.36 -22.90
N ILE A 222 -6.48 -17.47 -22.16
CA ILE A 222 -5.38 -17.99 -21.36
C ILE A 222 -4.26 -18.49 -22.28
N LYS A 223 -3.05 -17.96 -22.07
CA LYS A 223 -1.82 -18.37 -22.75
C LYS A 223 -1.12 -19.42 -21.91
N GLU A 224 -1.28 -20.69 -22.26
CA GLU A 224 -0.65 -21.79 -21.53
C GLU A 224 0.74 -22.13 -22.08
N MET A 225 1.76 -22.10 -21.22
CA MET A 225 3.16 -22.35 -21.60
C MET A 225 3.77 -23.46 -20.73
N PRO A 226 4.45 -24.45 -21.33
CA PRO A 226 5.10 -25.50 -20.57
C PRO A 226 6.46 -25.05 -20.03
N ILE A 227 6.74 -25.42 -18.79
CA ILE A 227 7.98 -25.16 -18.07
C ILE A 227 8.74 -26.48 -17.89
N ILE A 228 10.04 -26.45 -18.12
CA ILE A 228 10.96 -27.54 -17.77
C ILE A 228 11.99 -27.03 -16.76
N PHE A 229 12.14 -27.75 -15.64
CA PHE A 229 13.16 -27.48 -14.64
C PHE A 229 14.42 -28.29 -14.95
N HIS A 230 15.51 -27.59 -15.24
CA HIS A 230 16.83 -28.17 -15.47
C HIS A 230 17.63 -28.19 -14.17
N VAL A 231 18.23 -29.33 -13.85
CA VAL A 231 19.06 -29.51 -12.66
C VAL A 231 20.36 -30.19 -13.05
N PHE A 232 21.49 -29.59 -12.70
CA PHE A 232 22.80 -30.21 -12.90
C PHE A 232 23.01 -31.41 -11.97
N SER A 233 23.74 -32.42 -12.43
CA SER A 233 23.91 -33.68 -11.71
C SER A 233 24.62 -33.54 -10.36
N ASN A 234 25.44 -32.49 -10.19
CA ASN A 234 26.09 -32.10 -8.94
C ASN A 234 25.33 -31.01 -8.15
N GLY A 235 24.16 -30.59 -8.65
CA GLY A 235 23.32 -29.53 -8.10
C GLY A 235 22.31 -30.01 -7.04
N PRO A 236 21.38 -29.13 -6.63
CA PRO A 236 20.36 -29.45 -5.65
C PRO A 236 19.33 -30.44 -6.19
N ASN A 237 18.80 -31.33 -5.35
CA ASN A 237 17.72 -32.23 -5.75
C ASN A 237 16.36 -31.59 -5.47
N ILE A 238 15.54 -31.44 -6.51
CA ILE A 238 14.13 -31.05 -6.39
C ILE A 238 13.21 -32.25 -6.61
N ASN A 239 12.09 -32.29 -5.91
CA ASN A 239 11.07 -33.31 -6.08
C ASN A 239 9.79 -32.77 -6.76
N GLU A 240 8.91 -33.69 -7.15
CA GLU A 240 7.64 -33.36 -7.81
C GLU A 240 6.76 -32.40 -7.01
N ALA A 241 6.72 -32.52 -5.67
CA ALA A 241 5.92 -31.63 -4.83
C ALA A 241 6.47 -30.19 -4.83
N GLN A 242 7.79 -30.03 -4.83
CA GLN A 242 8.45 -28.72 -4.95
C GLN A 242 8.14 -28.09 -6.32
N MET A 243 8.32 -28.82 -7.42
CA MET A 243 8.02 -28.29 -8.76
C MET A 243 6.54 -27.90 -8.90
N ASN A 244 5.61 -28.72 -8.43
CA ASN A 244 4.18 -28.39 -8.46
C ASN A 244 3.83 -27.18 -7.58
N SER A 245 4.51 -27.04 -6.43
CA SER A 245 4.36 -25.87 -5.56
C SER A 245 4.76 -24.58 -6.28
N GLU A 246 5.92 -24.57 -6.96
CA GLU A 246 6.38 -23.41 -7.72
C GLU A 246 5.44 -23.05 -8.88
N ILE A 247 4.94 -24.04 -9.61
CA ILE A 247 3.93 -23.80 -10.67
C ILE A 247 2.62 -23.28 -10.10
N THR A 248 2.19 -23.75 -8.93
CA THR A 248 0.97 -23.27 -8.26
C THR A 248 1.10 -21.81 -7.85
N LYS A 249 2.24 -21.45 -7.22
CA LYS A 249 2.54 -20.06 -6.84
C LYS A 249 2.59 -19.17 -8.07
N LEU A 250 3.37 -19.56 -9.08
CA LEU A 250 3.51 -18.81 -10.33
C LEU A 250 2.15 -18.54 -11.00
N ASN A 251 1.29 -19.55 -11.09
CA ASN A 251 -0.06 -19.37 -11.61
C ASN A 251 -0.91 -18.43 -10.75
N ALA A 252 -0.76 -18.44 -9.43
CA ALA A 252 -1.44 -17.48 -8.55
C ALA A 252 -0.95 -16.04 -8.76
N ASN A 253 0.37 -15.83 -8.95
CA ASN A 253 0.95 -14.53 -9.26
C ASN A 253 0.34 -13.96 -10.55
N PHE A 254 0.34 -14.73 -11.63
CA PHE A 254 -0.16 -14.31 -12.94
C PHE A 254 -1.69 -14.29 -13.05
N ALA A 255 -2.41 -14.95 -12.14
CA ALA A 255 -3.88 -14.90 -12.08
C ALA A 255 -4.43 -13.75 -11.20
N ASN A 256 -3.56 -12.91 -10.63
CA ASN A 256 -3.93 -11.89 -9.63
C ASN A 256 -4.63 -12.51 -8.39
N ALA A 257 -4.14 -13.68 -7.95
CA ALA A 257 -4.69 -14.44 -6.83
C ALA A 257 -3.81 -14.39 -5.56
N THR A 258 -2.60 -13.84 -5.66
CA THR A 258 -1.73 -13.58 -4.51
C THR A 258 -2.31 -12.46 -3.65
N ARG A 259 -2.10 -12.53 -2.34
CA ARG A 259 -2.64 -11.57 -1.36
C ARG A 259 -1.55 -11.13 -0.41
N THR A 260 -1.69 -9.91 0.08
CA THR A 260 -0.82 -9.28 1.07
C THR A 260 -1.66 -8.60 2.16
N SER A 261 -1.02 -8.15 3.23
CA SER A 261 -1.64 -7.33 4.28
C SER A 261 -1.96 -5.90 3.81
N PHE A 262 -1.33 -5.45 2.72
CA PHE A 262 -1.62 -4.18 2.09
C PHE A 262 -2.90 -4.24 1.24
N ARG A 263 -3.46 -3.06 0.96
CA ARG A 263 -4.59 -2.92 0.07
C ARG A 263 -4.20 -3.21 -1.37
N SER A 264 -5.06 -3.92 -2.10
CA SER A 264 -4.84 -4.24 -3.50
C SER A 264 -4.76 -2.98 -4.38
N ASN A 265 -3.78 -2.95 -5.27
CA ASN A 265 -3.55 -1.85 -6.19
C ASN A 265 -4.72 -1.69 -7.18
N VAL A 266 -5.08 -0.45 -7.50
CA VAL A 266 -6.20 -0.16 -8.43
C VAL A 266 -5.97 -0.60 -9.88
N ASN A 267 -4.72 -0.87 -10.24
CA ASN A 267 -4.32 -1.41 -11.54
C ASN A 267 -4.00 -2.91 -11.49
N ALA A 268 -4.16 -3.59 -10.35
CA ALA A 268 -3.89 -5.03 -10.24
C ALA A 268 -4.85 -5.84 -11.12
N VAL A 269 -4.35 -6.55 -12.12
CA VAL A 269 -5.19 -7.34 -13.05
C VAL A 269 -4.66 -8.75 -13.27
N ASN A 270 -5.53 -9.65 -13.72
CA ASN A 270 -5.13 -10.97 -14.18
C ASN A 270 -4.26 -10.84 -15.44
N GLY A 271 -3.09 -11.48 -15.44
CA GLY A 271 -2.14 -11.49 -16.56
C GLY A 271 -2.53 -12.44 -17.71
N TYR A 272 -3.43 -13.40 -17.47
CA TYR A 272 -3.89 -14.43 -18.41
C TYR A 272 -2.80 -15.35 -18.97
N PHE A 273 -1.68 -15.47 -18.25
CA PHE A 273 -0.66 -16.49 -18.49
C PHE A 273 -0.87 -17.66 -17.53
N ARG A 274 -0.80 -18.88 -18.07
CA ARG A 274 -0.87 -20.11 -17.29
C ARG A 274 0.35 -20.98 -17.59
N PHE A 275 0.89 -21.59 -16.56
CA PHE A 275 2.11 -22.39 -16.65
C PHE A 275 1.80 -23.81 -16.24
N ARG A 276 2.39 -24.78 -16.95
CA ARG A 276 2.30 -26.20 -16.62
C ARG A 276 3.69 -26.83 -16.68
N LEU A 277 3.88 -27.92 -15.96
CA LEU A 277 5.08 -28.73 -16.14
C LEU A 277 5.06 -29.41 -17.53
N ALA A 278 6.22 -29.44 -18.18
CA ALA A 278 6.44 -30.19 -19.40
C ALA A 278 6.33 -31.69 -19.12
N ASP A 279 5.59 -32.43 -19.95
CA ASP A 279 5.37 -33.87 -19.82
C ASP A 279 6.08 -34.66 -20.93
N ARG A 280 6.72 -33.96 -21.87
CA ARG A 280 7.40 -34.54 -23.04
C ARG A 280 8.72 -33.84 -23.34
N ASP A 281 9.71 -34.62 -23.77
CA ASP A 281 11.02 -34.15 -24.23
C ASP A 281 10.93 -33.43 -25.58
N PRO A 282 12.02 -32.79 -26.06
CA PRO A 282 12.04 -32.13 -27.36
C PRO A 282 11.66 -33.04 -28.53
N GLU A 283 11.95 -34.33 -28.47
CA GLU A 283 11.59 -35.35 -29.46
C GLU A 283 10.10 -35.76 -29.40
N GLY A 284 9.38 -35.34 -28.36
CA GLY A 284 7.96 -35.60 -28.15
C GLY A 284 7.64 -36.86 -27.34
N ASN A 285 8.65 -37.55 -26.80
CA ASN A 285 8.46 -38.70 -25.95
C ASN A 285 8.08 -38.26 -24.52
N PRO A 286 7.23 -39.01 -23.80
CA PRO A 286 6.96 -38.74 -22.39
C PRO A 286 8.23 -38.81 -21.55
N ILE A 287 8.42 -37.85 -20.65
CA ILE A 287 9.57 -37.86 -19.72
C ILE A 287 9.28 -38.67 -18.45
N PRO A 288 10.30 -39.30 -17.81
CA PRO A 288 10.11 -40.13 -16.62
C PRO A 288 9.57 -39.36 -15.40
N THR A 289 9.91 -38.08 -15.30
CA THR A 289 9.47 -37.19 -14.23
C THR A 289 9.00 -35.90 -14.86
N VAL A 290 7.69 -35.66 -14.80
CA VAL A 290 7.05 -34.47 -15.37
C VAL A 290 7.70 -33.20 -14.82
N GLY A 291 8.10 -32.31 -15.71
CA GLY A 291 8.74 -31.03 -15.39
C GLY A 291 10.21 -31.10 -15.03
N TYR A 292 10.86 -32.26 -15.05
CA TYR A 292 12.25 -32.41 -14.59
C TYR A 292 13.19 -32.91 -15.69
N ASN A 293 14.31 -32.20 -15.86
CA ASN A 293 15.42 -32.56 -16.74
C ASN A 293 16.74 -32.53 -15.97
N ARG A 294 17.44 -33.67 -15.90
CA ARG A 294 18.77 -33.75 -15.30
C ARG A 294 19.86 -33.58 -16.36
N ILE A 295 20.81 -32.69 -16.10
CA ILE A 295 21.96 -32.42 -16.98
C ILE A 295 23.22 -32.98 -16.33
N GLU A 296 23.90 -33.90 -16.99
CA GLU A 296 25.12 -34.50 -16.46
C GLU A 296 26.33 -33.58 -16.66
N VAL A 297 26.97 -33.22 -15.54
CA VAL A 297 28.18 -32.38 -15.50
C VAL A 297 29.26 -33.03 -14.63
N SER A 298 30.47 -32.46 -14.65
CA SER A 298 31.55 -32.86 -13.74
C SER A 298 31.21 -32.50 -12.29
N SER A 299 31.84 -33.15 -11.30
CA SER A 299 31.62 -32.84 -9.88
C SER A 299 31.98 -31.40 -9.52
N GLU A 300 32.96 -30.82 -10.22
CA GLU A 300 33.49 -29.47 -9.98
C GLU A 300 32.75 -28.39 -10.76
N PHE A 301 31.71 -28.72 -11.54
CA PHE A 301 30.96 -27.74 -12.32
C PHE A 301 30.25 -26.74 -11.42
N SER A 302 30.42 -25.45 -11.71
CA SER A 302 29.85 -24.34 -10.96
C SER A 302 29.61 -23.13 -11.87
N ASP A 303 28.99 -22.09 -11.32
CA ASP A 303 28.82 -20.77 -11.94
C ASP A 303 30.15 -20.09 -12.34
N ASP A 304 31.25 -20.43 -11.67
CA ASP A 304 32.61 -19.99 -12.02
C ASP A 304 33.24 -20.77 -13.19
N SER A 305 32.62 -21.85 -13.67
CA SER A 305 33.20 -22.69 -14.71
C SER A 305 33.23 -21.97 -16.07
N PRO A 306 34.33 -22.00 -16.85
CA PRO A 306 34.41 -21.34 -18.16
C PRO A 306 33.32 -21.77 -19.15
N GLU A 307 32.90 -23.04 -19.05
CA GLU A 307 31.83 -23.66 -19.81
C GLU A 307 30.41 -23.39 -19.26
N TYR A 308 30.25 -22.79 -18.08
CA TYR A 308 28.96 -22.66 -17.38
C TYR A 308 27.83 -22.15 -18.29
N LEU A 309 28.05 -21.01 -18.93
CA LEU A 309 27.09 -20.40 -19.84
C LEU A 309 26.88 -21.23 -21.12
N GLN A 310 27.95 -21.87 -21.62
CA GLN A 310 27.89 -22.71 -22.81
C GLN A 310 27.06 -23.96 -22.56
N THR A 311 27.25 -24.63 -21.42
CA THR A 311 26.45 -25.78 -21.01
C THR A 311 24.97 -25.42 -20.92
N LYS A 312 24.61 -24.29 -20.31
CA LYS A 312 23.20 -23.85 -20.25
C LYS A 312 22.61 -23.59 -21.64
N PHE A 313 23.38 -22.93 -22.51
CA PHE A 313 22.97 -22.68 -23.89
C PHE A 313 22.77 -23.98 -24.69
N ASP A 314 23.65 -24.96 -24.51
CA ASP A 314 23.62 -26.23 -25.24
C ASP A 314 22.52 -27.17 -24.72
N GLU A 315 22.27 -27.16 -23.41
CA GLU A 315 21.36 -28.10 -22.75
C GLU A 315 19.91 -27.58 -22.59
N MET A 316 19.67 -26.28 -22.79
CA MET A 316 18.29 -25.78 -22.82
C MET A 316 17.49 -26.44 -23.94
N TRP A 317 16.23 -26.75 -23.64
CA TRP A 317 15.27 -27.22 -24.63
C TRP A 317 14.81 -26.07 -25.54
N ASP A 318 14.23 -26.42 -26.69
CA ASP A 318 13.81 -25.44 -27.69
C ASP A 318 12.88 -24.38 -27.05
N PRO A 319 13.31 -23.11 -26.97
CA PRO A 319 12.56 -22.03 -26.35
C PRO A 319 11.27 -21.65 -27.10
N ASN A 320 11.09 -22.06 -28.37
CA ASN A 320 9.79 -21.97 -29.02
C ASN A 320 8.74 -22.92 -28.44
N ARG A 321 9.18 -23.92 -27.64
CA ARG A 321 8.31 -24.98 -27.12
C ARG A 321 8.28 -25.02 -25.61
N TYR A 322 9.34 -24.63 -24.91
CA TYR A 322 9.47 -24.72 -23.46
C TYR A 322 10.07 -23.46 -22.85
N ILE A 323 9.60 -23.08 -21.67
CA ILE A 323 10.32 -22.12 -20.82
C ILE A 323 11.34 -22.92 -20.03
N ASN A 324 12.63 -22.59 -20.22
CA ASN A 324 13.74 -23.27 -19.55
C ASN A 324 14.03 -22.60 -18.20
N VAL A 325 13.91 -23.35 -17.11
CA VAL A 325 14.19 -22.85 -15.76
C VAL A 325 15.29 -23.70 -15.11
N PHE A 326 16.45 -23.12 -14.83
CA PHE A 326 17.55 -23.80 -14.15
C PHE A 326 17.44 -23.63 -12.63
N ILE A 327 17.55 -24.73 -11.89
CA ILE A 327 17.61 -24.72 -10.42
C ILE A 327 19.03 -25.02 -9.97
N GLU A 328 19.60 -24.08 -9.23
CA GLU A 328 21.04 -24.03 -8.97
C GLU A 328 21.35 -23.56 -7.55
N ASN A 329 22.59 -23.67 -7.10
CA ASN A 329 23.08 -23.01 -5.88
C ASN A 329 23.91 -21.79 -6.28
N ILE A 330 23.22 -20.73 -6.73
CA ILE A 330 23.82 -19.55 -7.38
C ILE A 330 24.71 -18.75 -6.42
N GLY A 331 24.39 -18.67 -5.13
CA GLY A 331 25.31 -18.06 -4.16
C GLY A 331 25.23 -16.52 -4.05
N PHE A 332 24.99 -15.81 -5.16
CA PHE A 332 25.06 -14.35 -5.24
C PHE A 332 23.73 -13.63 -5.51
N ALA A 333 22.68 -14.36 -5.88
CA ALA A 333 21.35 -13.82 -6.20
C ALA A 333 20.27 -14.84 -5.83
N ALA A 334 19.01 -14.40 -5.68
CA ALA A 334 17.90 -15.34 -5.53
C ALA A 334 17.44 -15.90 -6.87
N GLY A 335 17.63 -15.15 -7.95
CA GLY A 335 17.34 -15.57 -9.30
C GLY A 335 17.88 -14.59 -10.34
N PHE A 336 17.78 -14.97 -11.60
CA PHE A 336 18.02 -14.09 -12.74
C PHE A 336 17.29 -14.59 -13.97
N ALA A 337 17.00 -13.70 -14.92
CA ALA A 337 16.33 -14.05 -16.16
C ALA A 337 16.87 -13.23 -17.34
N TYR A 338 16.90 -13.86 -18.51
CA TYR A 338 17.20 -13.14 -19.74
C TYR A 338 15.95 -12.45 -20.27
N LEU A 339 16.09 -11.16 -20.61
CA LEU A 339 15.05 -10.45 -21.34
C LEU A 339 14.84 -11.07 -22.74
N PRO A 340 13.61 -11.02 -23.27
CA PRO A 340 13.31 -11.52 -24.59
C PRO A 340 13.83 -10.57 -25.67
N THR A 341 14.21 -11.14 -26.81
CA THR A 341 14.48 -10.40 -28.05
C THR A 341 13.22 -10.41 -28.92
N LEU A 342 12.91 -9.29 -29.54
CA LEU A 342 11.72 -9.14 -30.38
C LEU A 342 12.05 -9.25 -31.88
N SER A 343 11.03 -9.59 -32.67
CA SER A 343 11.07 -9.54 -34.14
C SER A 343 10.88 -8.13 -34.71
N ASN A 344 10.31 -7.21 -33.91
CA ASN A 344 10.00 -5.83 -34.28
C ASN A 344 10.06 -4.90 -33.05
N PRO A 345 10.08 -3.57 -33.21
CA PRO A 345 10.21 -2.64 -32.08
C PRO A 345 8.89 -2.37 -31.33
N ALA A 346 7.99 -3.37 -31.21
CA ALA A 346 6.68 -3.19 -30.56
C ALA A 346 6.76 -2.87 -29.05
N VAL A 347 7.84 -3.27 -28.37
CA VAL A 347 7.96 -3.08 -26.91
C VAL A 347 9.23 -2.27 -26.61
N PRO A 348 9.10 -1.04 -26.06
CA PRO A 348 10.23 -0.18 -25.73
C PRO A 348 11.21 -0.83 -24.75
N GLY A 349 12.50 -0.51 -24.91
CA GLY A 349 13.59 -0.98 -24.06
C GLY A 349 14.15 -2.36 -24.42
N LEU A 350 13.39 -3.21 -25.11
CA LEU A 350 13.83 -4.55 -25.50
C LEU A 350 14.62 -4.55 -26.82
N GLN A 351 15.54 -5.50 -26.95
CA GLN A 351 16.34 -5.69 -28.15
C GLN A 351 15.48 -6.20 -29.31
N VAL A 352 15.79 -5.74 -30.53
CA VAL A 352 15.11 -6.16 -31.76
C VAL A 352 16.10 -6.86 -32.67
N ASN A 353 15.77 -8.09 -33.06
CA ASN A 353 16.51 -8.82 -34.08
C ASN A 353 15.65 -8.89 -35.35
N SER A 354 16.05 -8.09 -36.35
CA SER A 354 15.37 -8.01 -37.65
C SER A 354 15.84 -9.05 -38.66
N ASN A 355 16.64 -10.05 -38.25
CA ASN A 355 17.01 -11.16 -39.12
C ASN A 355 15.73 -11.97 -39.47
N PRO A 356 15.42 -12.18 -40.76
CA PRO A 356 14.25 -12.98 -41.16
C PRO A 356 14.32 -14.44 -40.70
N GLU A 357 15.53 -14.97 -40.47
CA GLU A 357 15.78 -16.31 -39.97
C GLU A 357 16.61 -16.20 -38.69
N PRO A 358 16.00 -15.77 -37.57
CA PRO A 358 16.74 -15.57 -36.33
C PRO A 358 17.21 -16.91 -35.78
N THR A 359 18.43 -16.93 -35.27
CA THR A 359 18.99 -18.07 -34.53
C THR A 359 19.02 -17.75 -33.05
N ILE A 360 18.89 -18.78 -32.22
CA ILE A 360 19.10 -18.66 -30.78
C ILE A 360 20.57 -18.35 -30.51
N ASN A 361 20.86 -17.27 -29.79
CA ASN A 361 22.23 -16.82 -29.51
C ASN A 361 22.52 -16.56 -28.03
N TYR A 362 21.57 -16.79 -27.12
CA TYR A 362 21.80 -16.78 -25.67
C TYR A 362 20.85 -17.76 -24.97
N PRO A 363 21.07 -18.11 -23.70
CA PRO A 363 20.18 -19.02 -22.98
C PRO A 363 18.86 -18.32 -22.65
N TYR A 364 17.83 -18.52 -23.48
CA TYR A 364 16.45 -18.05 -23.24
C TYR A 364 15.87 -18.80 -22.04
N SER A 365 16.28 -18.39 -20.84
CA SER A 365 16.07 -19.13 -19.60
C SER A 365 15.97 -18.24 -18.38
N ILE A 366 15.41 -18.82 -17.33
CA ILE A 366 15.39 -18.32 -15.95
C ILE A 366 16.33 -19.19 -15.11
N SER A 367 16.98 -18.61 -14.12
CA SER A 367 17.70 -19.33 -13.07
C SER A 367 17.19 -18.95 -11.70
N LEU A 368 17.07 -19.94 -10.82
CA LEU A 368 16.65 -19.77 -9.43
C LEU A 368 17.69 -20.38 -8.49
N ASP A 369 18.02 -19.65 -7.42
CA ASP A 369 18.78 -20.23 -6.31
C ASP A 369 17.84 -21.12 -5.48
N TYR A 370 18.19 -22.39 -5.39
CA TYR A 370 17.42 -23.40 -4.68
C TYR A 370 17.15 -23.01 -3.22
N ARG A 371 18.12 -22.42 -2.52
CA ARG A 371 18.02 -22.10 -1.09
C ARG A 371 17.04 -20.95 -0.84
N PHE A 372 16.96 -20.01 -1.77
CA PHE A 372 16.07 -18.85 -1.67
C PHE A 372 14.66 -19.12 -2.22
N ALA A 373 14.55 -19.78 -3.37
CA ALA A 373 13.27 -19.95 -4.06
C ALA A 373 12.51 -21.23 -3.65
N ILE A 374 13.22 -22.32 -3.34
CA ILE A 374 12.63 -23.67 -3.27
C ILE A 374 12.79 -24.34 -1.91
N GLU A 375 13.91 -24.16 -1.23
CA GLU A 375 14.18 -24.83 0.04
C GLU A 375 13.14 -24.40 1.10
N GLN A 376 12.46 -25.39 1.68
CA GLN A 376 11.27 -25.19 2.53
C GLN A 376 11.55 -24.44 3.84
N SER A 377 12.82 -24.25 4.21
CA SER A 377 13.20 -23.57 5.45
C SER A 377 12.87 -22.07 5.42
N ASN A 378 12.94 -21.43 4.23
CA ASN A 378 12.64 -20.01 4.04
C ASN A 378 12.36 -19.63 2.55
N PRO A 379 11.42 -20.27 1.84
CA PRO A 379 11.23 -20.00 0.43
C PRO A 379 10.54 -18.65 0.25
N ASN A 380 11.16 -17.71 -0.48
CA ASN A 380 10.43 -16.57 -1.01
C ASN A 380 9.53 -17.07 -2.14
N PRO A 381 8.19 -17.07 -1.98
CA PRO A 381 7.29 -17.71 -2.93
C PRO A 381 7.13 -16.92 -4.25
N TYR A 382 7.82 -15.78 -4.39
CA TYR A 382 7.61 -14.84 -5.49
C TYR A 382 8.78 -14.75 -6.47
N VAL A 383 9.92 -15.40 -6.18
CA VAL A 383 11.13 -15.30 -7.02
C VAL A 383 10.84 -15.76 -8.45
N LEU A 384 10.25 -16.94 -8.65
CA LEU A 384 9.89 -17.40 -10.00
C LEU A 384 8.86 -16.49 -10.68
N GLY A 385 7.93 -15.90 -9.92
CA GLY A 385 6.98 -14.92 -10.45
C GLY A 385 7.68 -13.66 -10.97
N HIS A 386 8.65 -13.15 -10.20
CA HIS A 386 9.49 -12.00 -10.56
C HIS A 386 10.34 -12.29 -11.80
N GLU A 387 11.10 -13.39 -11.78
CA GLU A 387 11.94 -13.78 -12.93
C GLU A 387 11.12 -14.08 -14.19
N MET A 388 9.91 -14.62 -14.03
CA MET A 388 9.00 -14.80 -15.16
C MET A 388 8.51 -13.46 -15.73
N GLY A 389 8.36 -12.44 -14.88
CA GLY A 389 8.11 -11.07 -15.33
C GLY A 389 9.23 -10.56 -16.25
N HIS A 390 10.50 -10.75 -15.87
CA HIS A 390 11.66 -10.45 -16.72
C HIS A 390 11.69 -11.27 -18.02
N TYR A 391 11.43 -12.58 -17.93
CA TYR A 391 11.33 -13.44 -19.12
C TYR A 391 10.25 -12.94 -20.10
N LEU A 392 9.15 -12.37 -19.57
CA LEU A 392 8.09 -11.72 -20.34
C LEU A 392 8.31 -10.22 -20.57
N GLY A 393 9.54 -9.74 -20.37
CA GLY A 393 10.02 -8.43 -20.78
C GLY A 393 9.72 -7.26 -19.85
N LEU A 394 9.33 -7.52 -18.60
CA LEU A 394 9.24 -6.49 -17.56
C LEU A 394 10.64 -6.13 -17.03
N TYR A 395 10.81 -4.87 -16.66
CA TYR A 395 11.97 -4.40 -15.89
C TYR A 395 11.59 -4.25 -14.42
N HIS A 396 12.58 -4.07 -13.56
CA HIS A 396 12.32 -3.66 -12.19
C HIS A 396 11.59 -2.33 -12.14
N THR A 397 10.58 -2.18 -11.28
CA THR A 397 9.85 -0.91 -11.14
C THR A 397 10.74 0.26 -10.70
N PHE A 398 11.91 -0.06 -10.14
CA PHE A 398 12.91 0.90 -9.66
C PHE A 398 14.05 1.18 -10.66
N GLN A 399 13.89 0.84 -11.94
CA GLN A 399 14.99 0.84 -12.93
C GLN A 399 15.75 2.17 -13.01
N ASN A 400 15.10 3.33 -12.82
CA ASN A 400 15.65 4.67 -12.55
C ASN A 400 14.57 5.76 -12.71
N CYS A 401 14.98 7.03 -12.55
CA CYS A 401 14.16 8.23 -12.79
C CYS A 401 14.23 8.79 -14.23
N GLY A 402 14.79 8.05 -15.18
CA GLY A 402 14.78 8.36 -16.61
C GLY A 402 13.57 7.71 -17.29
N PRO A 403 13.77 6.71 -18.17
CA PRO A 403 12.65 5.98 -18.80
C PRO A 403 11.84 5.11 -17.82
N GLY A 404 12.32 4.90 -16.58
CA GLY A 404 11.71 3.96 -15.64
C GLY A 404 11.76 2.52 -16.17
N ASP A 405 10.70 1.76 -15.89
CA ASP A 405 10.48 0.39 -16.35
C ASP A 405 9.68 0.28 -17.67
N TYR A 406 9.43 1.43 -18.33
CA TYR A 406 8.61 1.55 -19.54
C TYR A 406 7.15 1.12 -19.36
N VAL A 407 6.60 1.25 -18.15
CA VAL A 407 5.22 0.94 -17.80
C VAL A 407 4.61 2.20 -17.17
N ASP A 408 3.51 2.71 -17.72
CA ASP A 408 2.99 4.03 -17.31
C ASP A 408 2.31 4.00 -15.93
N ASP A 409 1.62 2.90 -15.60
CA ASP A 409 0.87 2.74 -14.34
C ASP A 409 1.69 2.25 -13.15
N THR A 410 2.98 2.02 -13.33
CA THR A 410 3.95 1.84 -12.25
C THR A 410 4.65 3.18 -11.97
N LYS A 411 4.83 3.49 -10.69
CA LYS A 411 5.51 4.73 -10.31
C LYS A 411 7.02 4.55 -10.44
N ALA A 412 7.64 5.26 -11.39
CA ALA A 412 9.09 5.31 -11.50
C ALA A 412 9.73 5.77 -10.18
N HIS A 413 10.71 4.99 -9.70
CA HIS A 413 11.51 5.26 -8.50
C HIS A 413 12.92 4.66 -8.64
N SER A 414 13.77 4.86 -7.65
CA SER A 414 15.11 4.22 -7.57
C SER A 414 15.36 3.77 -6.14
N ILE A 415 16.15 2.70 -6.00
CA ILE A 415 16.58 2.14 -4.71
C ILE A 415 18.08 2.34 -4.44
N ASP A 416 18.82 3.03 -5.31
CA ASP A 416 20.30 3.09 -5.29
C ASP A 416 20.89 3.66 -3.99
N ASN A 417 20.12 4.48 -3.27
CA ASN A 417 20.54 5.13 -2.02
C ASN A 417 19.84 4.57 -0.78
N LEU A 418 19.15 3.43 -0.90
CA LEU A 418 18.46 2.77 0.19
C LEU A 418 19.38 1.78 0.90
N ASN A 419 19.31 1.73 2.22
CA ASN A 419 19.93 0.63 2.96
C ASN A 419 19.10 -0.66 2.80
N PRO A 420 19.66 -1.85 3.12
CA PRO A 420 18.96 -3.12 2.93
C PRO A 420 17.56 -3.17 3.57
N ALA A 421 17.37 -2.61 4.77
CA ALA A 421 16.06 -2.61 5.41
C ALA A 421 15.03 -1.74 4.67
N GLN A 422 15.48 -0.69 3.99
CA GLN A 422 14.63 0.17 3.15
C GLN A 422 14.35 -0.47 1.79
N VAL A 423 15.30 -1.22 1.21
CA VAL A 423 15.08 -1.96 -0.05
C VAL A 423 13.89 -2.92 0.11
N PHE A 424 13.81 -3.67 1.21
CA PHE A 424 12.73 -4.62 1.45
C PHE A 424 11.44 -4.02 2.04
N ASN A 425 11.37 -2.70 2.21
CA ASN A 425 10.18 -2.01 2.71
C ASN A 425 9.26 -1.58 1.56
N ASN A 426 7.97 -1.89 1.69
CA ASN A 426 6.92 -1.50 0.74
C ASN A 426 6.74 0.01 0.58
N SER A 427 7.18 0.83 1.55
CA SER A 427 7.15 2.28 1.44
C SER A 427 8.22 2.78 0.46
N ARG A 428 7.77 3.43 -0.62
CA ARG A 428 8.61 3.97 -1.69
C ARG A 428 8.39 5.46 -1.84
N ARG A 429 9.39 6.12 -2.43
CA ARG A 429 9.31 7.51 -2.89
C ARG A 429 9.52 7.55 -4.39
N SER A 430 8.56 8.08 -5.13
CA SER A 430 8.66 8.21 -6.58
C SER A 430 9.70 9.25 -6.97
N CYS A 431 10.15 9.20 -8.22
CA CYS A 431 11.04 10.21 -8.80
C CYS A 431 10.44 11.62 -8.83
N LEU A 432 9.12 11.74 -8.72
CA LEU A 432 8.41 13.02 -8.58
C LEU A 432 8.32 13.49 -7.11
N GLY A 433 8.91 12.73 -6.18
CA GLY A 433 8.96 13.07 -4.76
C GLY A 433 7.75 12.63 -3.95
N GLU A 434 6.81 11.90 -4.56
CA GLU A 434 5.58 11.42 -3.90
C GLU A 434 5.84 10.13 -3.12
N ASN A 435 5.26 10.01 -1.93
CA ASN A 435 5.29 8.76 -1.18
C ASN A 435 4.16 7.83 -1.66
N PHE A 436 4.45 6.53 -1.76
CA PHE A 436 3.46 5.51 -2.09
C PHE A 436 3.85 4.16 -1.50
N ILE A 437 2.89 3.23 -1.47
CA ILE A 437 3.13 1.84 -1.10
C ILE A 437 3.26 1.00 -2.38
N SER A 438 4.40 0.33 -2.55
CA SER A 438 4.65 -0.64 -3.62
C SER A 438 4.33 -2.05 -3.10
N THR A 439 3.57 -2.82 -3.88
CA THR A 439 3.32 -4.26 -3.68
C THR A 439 3.49 -5.03 -5.00
N ASN A 440 4.25 -4.47 -5.93
CA ASN A 440 4.42 -5.00 -7.28
C ASN A 440 5.42 -6.16 -7.29
N PHE A 441 5.14 -7.23 -8.05
CA PHE A 441 6.07 -8.35 -8.16
C PHE A 441 7.44 -7.97 -8.71
N MET A 442 7.57 -6.89 -9.50
CA MET A 442 8.82 -6.43 -10.09
C MET A 442 9.59 -5.42 -9.21
N ASP A 443 9.24 -5.33 -7.93
CA ASP A 443 9.98 -4.58 -6.91
C ASP A 443 10.66 -5.56 -5.93
N TYR A 444 11.67 -5.12 -5.18
CA TYR A 444 12.35 -5.91 -4.15
C TYR A 444 11.70 -5.77 -2.78
N VAL A 445 10.42 -5.43 -2.72
CA VAL A 445 9.70 -5.31 -1.45
C VAL A 445 9.26 -6.67 -0.93
N ARG A 446 9.07 -6.79 0.38
CA ARG A 446 8.74 -8.08 1.01
C ARG A 446 7.37 -8.61 0.62
N ASP A 447 6.38 -7.72 0.64
CA ASP A 447 4.97 -8.07 0.55
C ASP A 447 4.42 -7.67 -0.81
N VAL A 448 4.31 -8.62 -1.74
CA VAL A 448 3.90 -8.38 -3.13
C VAL A 448 2.65 -9.17 -3.48
N ASP A 449 1.82 -8.64 -4.38
CA ASP A 449 0.53 -9.25 -4.71
C ASP A 449 0.08 -9.15 -6.17
N HIS A 450 0.67 -8.28 -7.00
CA HIS A 450 0.14 -8.03 -8.34
C HIS A 450 1.18 -7.69 -9.43
N PHE A 451 0.73 -7.89 -10.67
CA PHE A 451 1.16 -7.13 -11.84
C PHE A 451 0.08 -6.09 -12.19
N THR A 452 0.49 -4.98 -12.79
CA THR A 452 -0.43 -3.91 -13.20
C THR A 452 -1.04 -4.16 -14.59
N PHE A 453 -1.98 -3.29 -14.99
CA PHE A 453 -2.61 -3.34 -16.31
C PHE A 453 -1.57 -3.17 -17.41
N ASP A 454 -0.70 -2.16 -17.32
CA ASP A 454 0.30 -1.90 -18.36
C ASP A 454 1.43 -2.95 -18.35
N GLN A 455 1.75 -3.55 -17.20
CA GLN A 455 2.63 -4.72 -17.17
C GLN A 455 2.03 -5.90 -17.93
N ARG A 456 0.72 -6.18 -17.78
CA ARG A 456 0.04 -7.22 -18.58
C ARG A 456 0.08 -6.90 -20.07
N GLU A 457 -0.23 -5.67 -20.47
CA GLU A 457 -0.20 -5.28 -21.89
C GLU A 457 1.20 -5.42 -22.47
N ARG A 458 2.23 -5.04 -21.71
CA ARG A 458 3.63 -5.23 -22.09
C ARG A 458 4.00 -6.70 -22.26
N MET A 459 3.66 -7.56 -21.29
CA MET A 459 3.91 -9.01 -21.39
C MET A 459 3.14 -9.65 -22.55
N ASN A 460 1.91 -9.20 -22.83
CA ASN A 460 1.16 -9.64 -24.00
C ASN A 460 1.87 -9.24 -25.30
N ALA A 461 2.33 -7.99 -25.42
CA ALA A 461 3.07 -7.56 -26.60
C ALA A 461 4.37 -8.35 -26.80
N VAL A 462 5.06 -8.72 -25.72
CA VAL A 462 6.20 -9.65 -25.76
C VAL A 462 5.77 -11.04 -26.20
N TYR A 463 4.68 -11.58 -25.67
CA TYR A 463 4.18 -12.89 -26.09
C TYR A 463 3.89 -12.93 -27.58
N GLU A 464 3.31 -11.87 -28.17
CA GLU A 464 2.97 -11.82 -29.60
C GLU A 464 4.17 -11.54 -30.51
N ASN A 465 5.15 -10.74 -30.06
CA ASN A 465 6.24 -10.24 -30.93
C ASN A 465 7.63 -10.80 -30.60
N GLY A 466 7.77 -11.45 -29.45
CA GLY A 466 9.00 -12.07 -28.98
C GLY A 466 9.44 -13.22 -29.88
N LEU A 467 10.74 -13.30 -30.08
CA LEU A 467 11.38 -14.48 -30.66
C LEU A 467 11.50 -15.54 -29.57
N PHE A 468 11.35 -16.80 -29.95
CA PHE A 468 11.66 -17.93 -29.06
C PHE A 468 10.82 -17.93 -27.78
N ILE A 469 9.52 -17.67 -27.91
CA ILE A 469 8.55 -17.76 -26.82
C ILE A 469 7.63 -18.98 -27.07
N PRO A 470 7.31 -19.80 -26.05
CA PRO A 470 6.39 -20.91 -26.20
C PRO A 470 4.98 -20.46 -26.55
N ARG A 471 4.50 -20.87 -27.73
CA ARG A 471 3.13 -20.63 -28.19
C ARG A 471 2.44 -21.92 -28.59
N GLN A 472 1.12 -21.94 -28.53
CA GLN A 472 0.35 -23.14 -28.90
C GLN A 472 0.60 -23.55 -30.36
N GLU A 473 0.75 -22.58 -31.26
CA GLU A 473 1.12 -22.79 -32.67
C GLU A 473 2.49 -23.46 -32.84
N ASN A 474 3.41 -23.22 -31.91
CA ASN A 474 4.76 -23.77 -31.93
C ASN A 474 4.85 -25.22 -31.38
N GLN A 475 3.78 -25.73 -30.76
CA GLN A 475 3.75 -27.09 -30.18
C GLN A 475 3.39 -28.18 -31.21
N SER A 476 3.27 -27.82 -32.49
CA SER A 476 3.04 -28.78 -33.57
C SER A 476 4.27 -29.66 -33.79
N ALA A 477 4.08 -31.00 -33.82
CA ALA A 477 5.14 -31.97 -34.13
C ALA A 477 5.75 -31.80 -35.55
N ARG A 478 5.20 -30.91 -36.38
CA ARG A 478 5.71 -30.59 -37.72
C ARG A 478 6.61 -29.35 -37.76
N MET A 479 6.69 -28.57 -36.66
CA MET A 479 7.58 -27.42 -36.59
C MET A 479 9.03 -27.92 -36.49
N LEU A 480 9.91 -27.37 -37.34
CA LEU A 480 11.34 -27.65 -37.24
C LEU A 480 11.89 -27.00 -35.95
N PRO A 481 12.82 -27.67 -35.24
CA PRO A 481 13.46 -27.08 -34.08
C PRO A 481 14.12 -25.75 -34.42
N ALA A 482 14.08 -24.82 -33.47
CA ALA A 482 14.81 -23.56 -33.57
C ALA A 482 16.31 -23.82 -33.77
N GLN A 483 16.91 -23.07 -34.69
CA GLN A 483 18.35 -23.21 -34.97
C GLN A 483 19.16 -22.49 -33.89
N LYS A 484 20.07 -23.22 -33.23
CA LYS A 484 21.09 -22.63 -32.35
C LYS A 484 22.20 -22.00 -33.19
N GLY A 485 22.44 -20.71 -32.97
CA GLY A 485 23.53 -19.95 -33.53
C GLY A 485 24.76 -19.96 -32.60
N THR A 486 25.62 -18.95 -32.74
CA THR A 486 26.75 -18.75 -31.83
C THR A 486 26.28 -18.08 -30.55
N LEU A 487 26.72 -18.59 -29.40
CA LEU A 487 26.48 -17.98 -28.10
C LEU A 487 27.13 -16.58 -28.03
N ASP A 488 26.29 -15.57 -27.86
CA ASP A 488 26.65 -14.19 -27.60
C ASP A 488 26.75 -13.96 -26.10
N ARG A 489 27.98 -13.85 -25.61
CA ARG A 489 28.29 -13.63 -24.19
C ARG A 489 28.12 -12.17 -23.74
N SER A 490 27.82 -11.24 -24.66
CA SER A 490 27.58 -9.84 -24.32
C SER A 490 26.15 -9.57 -23.87
N ILE A 491 25.26 -10.52 -24.09
CA ILE A 491 23.89 -10.47 -23.58
C ILE A 491 23.92 -10.95 -22.14
N GLU A 492 23.65 -10.04 -21.21
CA GLU A 492 23.62 -10.32 -19.77
C GLU A 492 22.16 -10.49 -19.29
N PRO A 493 21.90 -11.39 -18.33
CA PRO A 493 20.60 -11.49 -17.69
C PRO A 493 20.37 -10.32 -16.73
N ILE A 494 19.11 -10.08 -16.36
CA ILE A 494 18.78 -9.26 -15.19
C ILE A 494 19.01 -10.11 -13.95
N ILE A 495 19.89 -9.66 -13.05
CA ILE A 495 20.24 -10.35 -11.81
C ILE A 495 19.43 -9.76 -10.65
N CYS A 496 18.85 -10.64 -9.84
CA CYS A 496 17.94 -10.27 -8.76
C CYS A 496 18.51 -10.56 -7.37
N GLU A 497 18.99 -9.51 -6.72
CA GLU A 497 19.56 -9.52 -5.36
C GLU A 497 18.44 -9.27 -4.34
N PHE A 498 17.66 -10.31 -4.04
CA PHE A 498 16.67 -10.31 -2.95
C PHE A 498 17.30 -10.50 -1.56
#